data_AF-K9SF91-F1
#
_entry.id   AF-K9SF91-F1
#
_cell.length_a   1.000
_cell.length_b   1.000
_cell.length_c   1.000
_cell.angle_alpha   90.00
_cell.angle_beta   90.00
_cell.angle_gamma   90.00
#
_symmetry.space_group_name_H-M   'P 1'
#
loop_
_entity.id
_entity.type
_entity.pdbx_description
1 polymer ?
#
loop_
_entity_poly.entity_id
_entity_poly.type
_entity_poly.pdbx_seq_one_letter_code
_entity_poly.pdbx_strand_id
1 'polypeptide(L)'
;MAYNLSPSQKSFLEWIVKEINEGNQERDFFVIFSSNSYGDSVLQTLDYPDEIKEIDFNFLCDQGFLYCSDSRNAQVTQQAFDVINSNFKNEANSEKICNLTEGQKVLARWIIEKIRGEGLDETFYAEFGANVLKNKLQSLFSSRGEIKLTRVYYKHDFDALENNGLMFKINTVIPSMNNELLQYAIKERLYSAVDSGFKDLSLSAKKYLKRDLEGIEHFDQEIQDRCIPPLLADGSNPKNWDNAIRAAGVILEERLRDIGGFTNTNETGKPLVMKIFRQKDGTLANKFADDKERESYMHLYAGVVGVFRNPSAHRFIDPTPEEGGAYIAFVDLLLKKLEALR
;
A
#
# COMPACT_ATOMS: atom_id res chain seq x y z
N MET A 1 -0.47 -11.25 -28.17
CA MET A 1 0.80 -11.91 -28.56
C MET A 1 1.79 -11.67 -27.43
N ALA A 2 2.44 -12.72 -26.93
CA ALA A 2 3.51 -12.54 -25.95
C ALA A 2 4.77 -12.15 -26.74
N TYR A 3 5.25 -10.91 -26.57
CA TYR A 3 6.48 -10.46 -27.19
C TYR A 3 7.66 -11.02 -26.41
N ASN A 4 8.55 -11.75 -27.09
CA ASN A 4 9.73 -12.36 -26.46
C ASN A 4 10.86 -11.32 -26.42
N LEU A 5 10.75 -10.35 -25.51
CA LEU A 5 11.76 -9.31 -25.31
C LEU A 5 12.93 -9.84 -24.49
N SER A 6 14.15 -9.39 -24.81
CA SER A 6 15.31 -9.62 -23.94
C SER A 6 15.19 -8.81 -22.63
N PRO A 7 15.94 -9.16 -21.57
CA PRO A 7 15.96 -8.37 -20.35
C PRO A 7 16.33 -6.89 -20.57
N SER A 8 17.33 -6.61 -21.42
CA SER A 8 17.75 -5.23 -21.75
C SER A 8 16.63 -4.44 -22.45
N GLN A 9 15.93 -5.09 -23.39
CA GLN A 9 14.80 -4.48 -24.10
C GLN A 9 13.62 -4.19 -23.17
N LYS A 10 13.31 -5.12 -22.26
CA LYS A 10 12.24 -4.94 -21.26
C LYS A 10 12.58 -3.80 -20.31
N SER A 11 13.78 -3.81 -19.73
CA SER A 11 14.24 -2.76 -18.81
C SER A 11 14.25 -1.37 -19.45
N PHE A 12 14.65 -1.26 -20.72
CA PHE A 12 14.62 0.00 -21.44
C PHE A 12 13.19 0.50 -21.68
N LEU A 13 12.28 -0.37 -22.16
CA LEU A 13 10.88 0.02 -22.38
C LEU A 13 10.17 0.41 -21.08
N GLU A 14 10.42 -0.30 -19.99
CA GLU A 14 9.88 0.04 -18.66
C GLU A 14 10.36 1.40 -18.20
N TRP A 15 11.67 1.66 -18.33
CA TRP A 15 12.26 2.94 -17.96
C TRP A 15 11.68 4.08 -18.80
N ILE A 16 11.73 4.00 -20.13
CA ILE A 16 11.31 5.12 -20.99
C ILE A 16 9.81 5.42 -20.86
N VAL A 17 8.96 4.39 -20.73
CA VAL A 17 7.51 4.58 -20.49
C VAL A 17 7.26 5.24 -19.14
N LYS A 18 8.03 4.87 -18.12
CA LYS A 18 7.94 5.48 -16.79
C LYS A 18 8.35 6.96 -16.83
N GLU A 19 9.50 7.28 -17.42
CA GLU A 19 9.97 8.67 -17.52
C GLU A 19 8.98 9.56 -18.30
N ILE A 20 8.32 9.03 -19.33
CA ILE A 20 7.27 9.76 -20.06
C ILE A 20 6.01 9.96 -19.19
N ASN A 21 5.56 8.95 -18.45
CA ASN A 21 4.40 9.07 -17.56
C ASN A 21 4.66 10.05 -16.40
N GLU A 22 5.90 10.12 -15.92
CA GLU A 22 6.33 11.05 -14.88
C GLU A 22 6.63 12.46 -15.42
N GLY A 23 6.61 12.64 -16.75
CA GLY A 23 6.84 13.92 -17.42
C GLY A 23 8.30 14.35 -17.48
N ASN A 24 9.23 13.42 -17.19
CA ASN A 24 10.68 13.66 -17.23
C ASN A 24 11.24 13.53 -18.65
N GLN A 25 10.55 12.81 -19.54
CA GLN A 25 10.94 12.58 -20.92
C GLN A 25 9.77 12.81 -21.87
N GLU A 26 10.03 13.41 -23.03
CA GLU A 26 9.03 13.51 -24.09
C GLU A 26 8.86 12.18 -24.82
N ARG A 27 7.67 11.96 -25.43
CA ARG A 27 7.43 10.74 -26.24
C ARG A 27 8.38 10.62 -27.41
N ASP A 28 8.85 11.76 -27.91
CA ASP A 28 9.84 11.88 -28.97
C ASP A 28 11.20 12.19 -28.34
N PHE A 29 12.23 11.42 -28.69
CA PHE A 29 13.54 11.56 -28.08
C PHE A 29 14.67 11.25 -29.07
N PHE A 30 15.84 11.80 -28.77
CA PHE A 30 17.03 11.68 -29.59
C PHE A 30 17.95 10.56 -29.10
N VAL A 31 18.48 9.81 -30.05
CA VAL A 31 19.29 8.62 -29.81
C VAL A 31 20.64 8.77 -30.49
N ILE A 32 21.71 8.73 -29.69
CA ILE A 32 23.09 8.63 -30.15
C ILE A 32 23.67 7.32 -29.66
N PHE A 33 24.20 6.56 -30.60
CA PHE A 33 25.05 5.42 -30.30
C PHE A 33 26.52 5.82 -30.40
N SER A 34 27.31 5.36 -29.42
CA SER A 34 28.76 5.43 -29.47
C SER A 34 29.34 4.03 -29.69
N SER A 35 30.25 3.90 -30.65
CA SER A 35 31.00 2.66 -30.89
C SER A 35 32.11 2.52 -29.85
N ASN A 36 32.11 1.43 -29.09
CA ASN A 36 33.22 1.09 -28.20
C ASN A 36 34.37 0.40 -28.98
N SER A 37 35.51 0.19 -28.31
CA SER A 37 36.70 -0.45 -28.88
C SER A 37 36.51 -1.91 -29.32
N TYR A 38 35.34 -2.51 -29.07
CA TYR A 38 34.95 -3.85 -29.49
C TYR A 38 33.94 -3.84 -30.65
N GLY A 39 33.57 -2.68 -31.18
CA GLY A 39 32.64 -2.53 -32.31
C GLY A 39 31.15 -2.57 -31.93
N ASP A 40 30.83 -2.61 -30.63
CA ASP A 40 29.45 -2.53 -30.15
C ASP A 40 29.03 -1.06 -29.98
N SER A 41 27.86 -0.73 -30.52
CA SER A 41 27.20 0.57 -30.39
C SER A 41 26.29 0.62 -29.16
N VAL A 42 26.53 1.57 -28.24
CA VAL A 42 25.75 1.75 -27.00
C VAL A 42 25.11 3.13 -26.94
N LEU A 43 23.85 3.19 -26.51
CA LEU A 43 23.06 4.41 -26.37
C LEU A 43 23.65 5.36 -25.30
N GLN A 44 23.85 6.64 -25.62
CA GLN A 44 24.42 7.65 -24.72
C GLN A 44 23.48 8.81 -24.34
N THR A 45 22.44 9.11 -25.12
CA THR A 45 21.70 10.39 -25.00
C THR A 45 20.46 10.36 -24.13
N LEU A 46 20.25 9.27 -23.42
CA LEU A 46 19.20 9.18 -22.43
C LEU A 46 19.88 8.98 -21.08
N ASP A 47 19.35 9.59 -20.01
CA ASP A 47 19.74 9.32 -18.62
C ASP A 47 19.36 7.88 -18.18
N TYR A 48 19.30 6.96 -19.14
CA TYR A 48 19.04 5.55 -18.95
C TYR A 48 20.22 4.97 -18.17
N PRO A 49 19.99 4.41 -16.97
CA PRO A 49 21.06 4.00 -16.08
C PRO A 49 21.81 2.74 -16.53
N ASP A 50 21.27 2.00 -17.49
CA ASP A 50 21.82 0.74 -17.99
C ASP A 50 22.27 0.84 -19.45
N GLU A 51 23.04 -0.15 -19.91
CA GLU A 51 23.45 -0.22 -21.31
C GLU A 51 22.36 -0.85 -22.18
N ILE A 52 22.00 -0.17 -23.27
CA ILE A 52 21.23 -0.76 -24.38
C ILE A 52 22.06 -0.72 -25.66
N LYS A 53 22.23 -1.91 -26.27
CA LYS A 53 22.94 -2.06 -27.54
C LYS A 53 22.05 -1.59 -28.70
N GLU A 54 22.68 -1.06 -29.75
CA GLU A 54 21.97 -0.64 -30.96
C GLU A 54 21.11 -1.76 -31.58
N ILE A 55 21.56 -3.01 -31.52
CA ILE A 55 20.78 -4.15 -32.00
C ILE A 55 19.49 -4.38 -31.21
N ASP A 56 19.53 -4.19 -29.89
CA ASP A 56 18.35 -4.32 -29.03
C ASP A 56 17.39 -3.15 -29.26
N PHE A 57 17.93 -1.94 -29.45
CA PHE A 57 17.15 -0.76 -29.76
C PHE A 57 16.44 -0.87 -31.12
N ASN A 58 17.17 -1.31 -32.16
CA ASN A 58 16.61 -1.50 -33.50
C ASN A 58 15.54 -2.60 -33.49
N PHE A 59 15.72 -3.66 -32.71
CA PHE A 59 14.68 -4.66 -32.51
C PHE A 59 13.39 -4.05 -31.95
N LEU A 60 13.48 -3.12 -31.01
CA LEU A 60 12.31 -2.40 -30.48
C LEU A 60 11.62 -1.53 -31.54
N CYS A 61 12.38 -0.92 -32.46
CA CYS A 61 11.82 -0.24 -33.63
C CYS A 61 11.07 -1.25 -34.53
N ASP A 62 11.71 -2.38 -34.87
CA ASP A 62 11.16 -3.39 -35.79
C ASP A 62 9.88 -4.05 -35.25
N GLN A 63 9.80 -4.23 -33.93
CA GLN A 63 8.60 -4.77 -33.27
C GLN A 63 7.49 -3.73 -33.06
N GLY A 64 7.70 -2.48 -33.51
CA GLY A 64 6.72 -1.41 -33.43
C GLY A 64 6.54 -0.85 -32.02
N PHE A 65 7.48 -1.10 -31.10
CA PHE A 65 7.47 -0.46 -29.78
C PHE A 65 7.97 0.98 -29.87
N LEU A 66 8.93 1.23 -30.75
CA LEU A 66 9.44 2.55 -31.08
C LEU A 66 9.16 2.86 -32.55
N TYR A 67 8.78 4.10 -32.85
CA TYR A 67 8.74 4.60 -34.23
C TYR A 67 10.01 5.40 -34.50
N CYS A 68 10.84 4.92 -35.42
CA CYS A 68 12.17 5.46 -35.67
C CYS A 68 12.17 6.16 -37.04
N SER A 69 12.06 7.49 -37.03
CA SER A 69 11.79 8.29 -38.25
C SER A 69 13.04 8.68 -39.03
N ASP A 70 14.21 8.61 -38.40
CA ASP A 70 15.56 8.73 -38.97
C ASP A 70 16.55 8.06 -37.99
N SER A 71 17.80 7.78 -38.41
CA SER A 71 18.84 7.07 -37.61
C SER A 71 19.15 7.61 -36.20
N ARG A 72 18.51 8.71 -35.78
CA ARG A 72 18.74 9.36 -34.48
C ARG A 72 17.46 9.84 -33.77
N ASN A 73 16.27 9.67 -34.37
CA ASN A 73 15.00 10.10 -33.77
C ASN A 73 14.12 8.88 -33.53
N ALA A 74 13.61 8.76 -32.30
CA ALA A 74 12.69 7.70 -31.93
C ALA A 74 11.50 8.25 -31.14
N GLN A 75 10.35 7.60 -31.30
CA GLN A 75 9.12 7.91 -30.59
C GLN A 75 8.57 6.66 -29.90
N VAL A 76 8.20 6.76 -28.63
CA VAL A 76 7.52 5.66 -27.92
C VAL A 76 6.08 5.52 -28.43
N THR A 77 5.74 4.34 -28.96
CA THR A 77 4.42 4.07 -29.51
C THR A 77 3.39 3.72 -28.43
N GLN A 78 2.11 3.78 -28.77
CA GLN A 78 1.04 3.32 -27.88
C GLN A 78 1.16 1.83 -27.54
N GLN A 79 1.70 1.00 -28.45
CA GLN A 79 1.94 -0.42 -28.20
C GLN A 79 2.91 -0.64 -27.02
N ALA A 80 3.95 0.19 -26.89
CA ALA A 80 4.85 0.13 -25.75
C ALA A 80 4.12 0.44 -24.44
N PHE A 81 3.28 1.47 -24.42
CA PHE A 81 2.43 1.76 -23.26
C PHE A 81 1.49 0.61 -22.93
N ASP A 82 0.83 0.02 -23.93
CA ASP A 82 -0.15 -1.04 -23.71
C ASP A 82 0.51 -2.33 -23.18
N VAL A 83 1.70 -2.69 -23.70
CA VAL A 83 2.45 -3.87 -23.24
C VAL A 83 3.01 -3.66 -21.84
N ILE A 84 3.61 -2.51 -21.55
CA ILE A 84 4.15 -2.21 -20.23
C ILE A 84 3.01 -2.11 -19.20
N ASN A 85 1.92 -1.40 -19.51
CA ASN A 85 0.77 -1.26 -18.60
C ASN A 85 -0.04 -2.54 -18.42
N SER A 86 -0.07 -3.45 -19.40
CA SER A 86 -0.68 -4.78 -19.25
C SER A 86 0.23 -5.75 -18.50
N ASN A 87 1.55 -5.67 -18.65
CA ASN A 87 2.50 -6.40 -17.80
C ASN A 87 2.45 -5.90 -16.35
N PHE A 88 2.26 -4.61 -16.10
CA PHE A 88 1.98 -4.08 -14.76
C PHE A 88 0.67 -4.61 -14.14
N LYS A 89 -0.31 -5.04 -14.95
CA LYS A 89 -1.52 -5.72 -14.46
C LYS A 89 -1.31 -7.21 -14.18
N ASN A 90 -0.40 -7.87 -14.89
CA ASN A 90 -0.09 -9.29 -14.68
C ASN A 90 0.97 -9.51 -13.58
N GLU A 91 1.89 -8.57 -13.37
CA GLU A 91 2.81 -8.53 -12.22
C GLU A 91 2.13 -8.01 -10.94
N ALA A 92 0.92 -7.43 -11.03
CA ALA A 92 0.10 -7.09 -9.86
C ALA A 92 -0.45 -8.31 -9.10
N ASN A 93 -0.28 -9.53 -9.63
CA ASN A 93 -0.67 -10.79 -8.98
C ASN A 93 0.52 -11.59 -8.39
N SER A 94 1.71 -11.00 -8.31
CA SER A 94 2.82 -11.54 -7.51
C SER A 94 3.23 -10.51 -6.46
N GLU A 95 2.94 -10.82 -5.19
CA GLU A 95 3.48 -10.23 -3.94
C GLU A 95 4.25 -8.91 -4.11
N LYS A 96 3.55 -7.77 -4.06
CA LYS A 96 4.21 -6.45 -4.13
C LYS A 96 4.86 -6.09 -2.79
N ILE A 97 6.07 -6.61 -2.64
CA ILE A 97 7.10 -6.20 -1.69
C ILE A 97 7.44 -4.71 -1.95
N CYS A 98 7.74 -3.96 -0.90
CA CYS A 98 8.08 -2.53 -0.90
C CYS A 98 8.85 -2.09 -2.16
N ASN A 99 8.28 -1.13 -2.91
CA ASN A 99 8.76 -0.71 -4.22
C ASN A 99 9.96 0.24 -4.06
N LEU A 100 11.07 -0.30 -3.53
CA LEU A 100 12.34 0.39 -3.36
C LEU A 100 13.41 -0.25 -4.25
N THR A 101 14.24 0.59 -4.87
CA THR A 101 15.45 0.14 -5.56
C THR A 101 16.48 -0.41 -4.56
N GLU A 102 17.46 -1.17 -5.02
CA GLU A 102 18.55 -1.62 -4.13
C GLU A 102 19.33 -0.44 -3.53
N GLY A 103 19.48 0.67 -4.26
CA GLY A 103 20.07 1.91 -3.75
C GLY A 103 19.29 2.48 -2.55
N GLN A 104 17.96 2.52 -2.67
CA GLN A 104 17.08 3.01 -1.61
C GLN A 104 17.04 2.06 -0.40
N LYS A 105 17.08 0.75 -0.63
CA LYS A 105 17.22 -0.25 0.45
C LYS A 105 18.56 -0.08 1.19
N VAL A 106 19.64 0.21 0.47
CA VAL A 106 20.94 0.52 1.08
C VAL A 106 20.86 1.80 1.92
N LEU A 107 20.23 2.86 1.42
CA LEU A 107 19.99 4.09 2.20
C LEU A 107 19.23 3.78 3.49
N ALA A 108 18.13 3.03 3.39
CA ALA A 108 17.33 2.60 4.54
C ALA A 108 18.15 1.83 5.58
N ARG A 109 18.95 0.84 5.17
CA ARG A 109 19.86 0.09 6.07
C ARG A 109 20.86 1.02 6.74
N TRP A 110 21.46 1.92 5.96
CA TRP A 110 22.46 2.85 6.46
C TRP A 110 21.90 3.81 7.50
N ILE A 111 20.69 4.36 7.29
CA ILE A 111 20.01 5.22 8.27
C ILE A 111 19.81 4.45 9.59
N ILE A 112 19.27 3.23 9.54
CA ILE A 112 19.03 2.41 10.74
C ILE A 112 20.34 2.04 11.44
N GLU A 113 21.39 1.71 10.68
CA GLU A 113 22.73 1.46 11.23
C GLU A 113 23.25 2.68 12.00
N LYS A 114 23.09 3.89 11.45
CA LYS A 114 23.51 5.13 12.14
C LYS A 114 22.68 5.45 13.36
N ILE A 115 21.38 5.15 13.36
CA ILE A 115 20.55 5.35 14.55
C ILE A 115 20.94 4.36 15.66
N ARG A 116 21.08 3.07 15.34
CA ARG A 116 21.49 2.03 16.31
C ARG A 116 22.89 2.23 16.85
N GLY A 117 23.80 2.71 16.00
CA GLY A 117 25.17 3.06 16.37
C GLY A 117 25.32 4.44 17.00
N GLU A 118 24.22 5.08 17.43
CA GLU A 118 24.22 6.36 18.12
C GLU A 118 24.80 7.56 17.32
N GLY A 119 24.90 7.43 16.00
CA GLY A 119 25.39 8.48 15.10
C GLY A 119 24.32 9.43 14.58
N LEU A 120 23.06 8.99 14.53
CA LEU A 120 21.91 9.73 13.99
C LEU A 120 20.73 9.62 14.96
N ASP A 121 19.94 10.68 15.12
CA ASP A 121 18.69 10.60 15.90
C ASP A 121 17.53 10.12 15.01
N GLU A 122 16.44 9.61 15.60
CA GLU A 122 15.24 9.21 14.84
C GLU A 122 14.57 10.38 14.12
N THR A 123 14.89 11.61 14.52
CA THR A 123 14.54 12.84 13.83
C THR A 123 15.82 13.57 13.44
N PHE A 124 15.96 13.89 12.15
CA PHE A 124 17.18 14.50 11.63
C PHE A 124 16.89 15.44 10.46
N TYR A 125 17.91 16.20 10.05
CA TYR A 125 17.85 17.09 8.91
C TYR A 125 18.74 16.59 7.78
N ALA A 126 18.28 16.76 6.54
CA ALA A 126 19.01 16.46 5.32
C ALA A 126 19.12 17.73 4.47
N GLU A 127 20.34 18.10 4.13
CA GLU A 127 20.62 19.24 3.27
C GLU A 127 20.90 18.78 1.85
N PHE A 128 20.10 19.28 0.91
CA PHE A 128 20.24 18.99 -0.51
C PHE A 128 20.75 20.23 -1.25
N GLY A 129 21.69 20.01 -2.18
CA GLY A 129 22.29 21.08 -2.97
C GLY A 129 21.27 21.74 -3.91
N ALA A 130 21.38 23.06 -4.12
CA ALA A 130 20.75 23.72 -5.27
C ALA A 130 21.71 23.83 -6.48
N ASN A 131 21.15 24.27 -7.62
CA ASN A 131 21.88 24.58 -8.86
C ASN A 131 22.62 23.36 -9.47
N VAL A 132 23.95 23.39 -9.62
CA VAL A 132 24.73 22.34 -10.33
C VAL A 132 24.69 20.99 -9.60
N LEU A 133 24.42 20.99 -8.29
CA LEU A 133 24.28 19.79 -7.44
C LEU A 133 22.82 19.53 -7.06
N LYS A 134 21.86 19.97 -7.89
CA LYS A 134 20.42 19.93 -7.59
C LYS A 134 20.00 18.57 -7.07
N ASN A 135 19.30 18.55 -5.94
CA ASN A 135 18.76 17.36 -5.29
C ASN A 135 19.80 16.37 -4.75
N LYS A 136 21.11 16.62 -4.87
CA LYS A 136 22.14 15.77 -4.28
C LYS A 136 22.26 16.07 -2.78
N LEU A 137 22.20 15.05 -1.94
CA LEU A 137 22.43 15.16 -0.51
C LEU A 137 23.86 15.62 -0.24
N GLN A 138 23.99 16.74 0.45
CA GLN A 138 25.27 17.32 0.89
C GLN A 138 25.65 16.79 2.27
N SER A 139 24.71 16.91 3.23
CA SER A 139 24.97 16.65 4.63
C SER A 139 23.72 16.15 5.35
N LEU A 140 23.91 15.36 6.40
CA LEU A 140 22.88 14.99 7.36
C LEU A 140 23.23 15.56 8.73
N PHE A 141 22.27 16.16 9.41
CA PHE A 141 22.43 16.77 10.72
C PHE A 141 21.49 16.13 11.74
N SER A 142 21.99 15.90 12.94
CA SER A 142 21.20 15.51 14.11
C SER A 142 21.52 16.42 15.29
N SER A 143 20.92 16.17 16.46
CA SER A 143 21.33 16.86 17.69
C SER A 143 22.80 16.61 18.06
N ARG A 144 23.41 15.58 17.46
CA ARG A 144 24.79 15.14 17.69
C ARG A 144 25.79 15.74 16.69
N GLY A 145 25.33 16.54 15.74
CA GLY A 145 26.16 17.18 14.71
C GLY A 145 26.00 16.59 13.31
N GLU A 146 26.94 16.93 12.43
CA GLU A 146 26.96 16.52 11.03
C GLU A 146 27.48 15.08 10.87
N ILE A 147 26.81 14.29 10.03
CA ILE A 147 27.18 12.90 9.76
C ILE A 147 27.83 12.78 8.39
N LYS A 148 29.02 12.17 8.38
CA LYS A 148 29.74 11.87 7.16
C LYS A 148 29.03 10.80 6.32
N LEU A 149 28.67 11.16 5.09
CA LEU A 149 28.10 10.26 4.10
C LEU A 149 29.16 9.29 3.57
N THR A 150 28.75 8.04 3.38
CA THR A 150 29.59 6.98 2.79
C THR A 150 29.34 6.79 1.29
N ARG A 151 28.24 7.36 0.78
CA ARG A 151 27.78 7.27 -0.61
C ARG A 151 27.03 8.55 -1.00
N VAL A 152 26.82 8.73 -2.30
CA VAL A 152 25.98 9.80 -2.84
C VAL A 152 24.52 9.35 -2.80
N TYR A 153 23.65 10.20 -2.26
CA TYR A 153 22.20 10.03 -2.25
C TYR A 153 21.53 11.27 -2.81
N TYR A 154 20.30 11.11 -3.28
CA TYR A 154 19.49 12.19 -3.84
C TYR A 154 18.17 12.32 -3.12
N LYS A 155 17.52 13.48 -3.30
CA LYS A 155 16.21 13.77 -2.72
C LYS A 155 15.16 12.72 -3.06
N HIS A 156 15.16 12.21 -4.30
CA HIS A 156 14.23 11.17 -4.74
C HIS A 156 14.39 9.84 -3.95
N ASP A 157 15.57 9.56 -3.37
CA ASP A 157 15.76 8.40 -2.52
C ASP A 157 14.99 8.55 -1.20
N PHE A 158 14.99 9.75 -0.62
CA PHE A 158 14.23 10.08 0.59
C PHE A 158 12.73 10.14 0.30
N ASP A 159 12.34 10.73 -0.83
CA ASP A 159 10.95 10.77 -1.28
C ASP A 159 10.41 9.35 -1.47
N ALA A 160 11.22 8.41 -1.98
CA ALA A 160 10.83 7.00 -2.10
C ALA A 160 10.59 6.33 -0.73
N LEU A 161 11.44 6.60 0.27
CA LEU A 161 11.22 6.10 1.63
C LEU A 161 9.97 6.71 2.29
N GLU A 162 9.71 7.99 2.05
CA GLU A 162 8.49 8.68 2.50
C GLU A 162 7.23 8.10 1.85
N ASN A 163 7.23 7.95 0.52
CA ASN A 163 6.11 7.41 -0.25
C ASN A 163 5.81 5.95 0.11
N ASN A 164 6.80 5.19 0.57
CA ASN A 164 6.61 3.83 1.11
C ASN A 164 6.23 3.83 2.61
N GLY A 165 5.99 4.99 3.21
CA GLY A 165 5.56 5.14 4.60
C GLY A 165 6.61 4.70 5.62
N LEU A 166 7.90 4.73 5.26
CA LEU A 166 9.01 4.35 6.14
C LEU A 166 9.53 5.54 6.95
N MET A 167 9.28 6.74 6.48
CA MET A 167 9.56 7.99 7.17
C MET A 167 8.48 9.02 6.83
N PHE A 168 8.54 10.20 7.43
CA PHE A 168 7.73 11.33 7.04
C PHE A 168 8.51 12.63 7.18
N LYS A 169 8.23 13.56 6.29
CA LYS A 169 8.76 14.92 6.33
C LYS A 169 7.96 15.74 7.34
N ILE A 170 8.64 16.44 8.26
CA ILE A 170 7.97 17.17 9.35
C ILE A 170 7.54 18.58 8.91
N ASN A 171 8.47 19.45 8.48
CA ASN A 171 8.18 20.79 7.96
C ASN A 171 9.43 21.49 7.37
N THR A 172 9.19 22.64 6.72
CA THR A 172 9.85 23.17 5.51
C THR A 172 11.13 23.98 5.70
N VAL A 173 12.13 23.67 4.84
CA VAL A 173 13.20 24.53 4.29
C VAL A 173 13.55 25.74 5.14
N ILE A 174 14.58 25.64 5.96
CA ILE A 174 15.38 26.83 6.28
C ILE A 174 16.15 27.13 5.01
N PRO A 175 15.93 28.26 4.32
CA PRO A 175 16.74 28.62 3.17
C PRO A 175 18.16 28.87 3.67
N SER A 176 19.01 27.85 3.58
CA SER A 176 20.45 28.05 3.48
C SER A 176 20.65 28.71 2.13
N MET A 177 21.47 29.76 2.06
CA MET A 177 21.54 30.70 0.92
C MET A 177 21.68 30.05 -0.48
N ASN A 178 21.99 28.74 -0.57
CA ASN A 178 21.97 27.95 -1.79
C ASN A 178 21.52 26.46 -1.63
N ASN A 179 20.91 26.03 -0.51
CA ASN A 179 20.57 24.61 -0.26
C ASN A 179 19.18 24.43 0.36
N GLU A 180 18.57 23.25 0.14
CA GLU A 180 17.28 22.85 0.72
C GLU A 180 17.50 21.98 1.95
N LEU A 181 17.19 22.49 3.14
CA LEU A 181 17.26 21.73 4.40
C LEU A 181 15.89 21.15 4.76
N LEU A 182 15.78 19.82 4.79
CA LEU A 182 14.54 19.10 5.09
C LEU A 182 14.66 18.29 6.37
N GLN A 183 13.65 18.41 7.24
CA GLN A 183 13.56 17.61 8.45
C GLN A 183 12.74 16.34 8.20
N TYR A 184 13.27 15.20 8.64
CA TYR A 184 12.63 13.90 8.55
C TYR A 184 12.53 13.24 9.92
N ALA A 185 11.47 12.47 10.12
CA ALA A 185 11.34 11.52 11.22
C ALA A 185 11.15 10.10 10.69
N ILE A 186 11.86 9.16 11.31
CA ILE A 186 11.77 7.73 11.00
C ILE A 186 10.50 7.13 11.61
N LYS A 187 9.85 6.24 10.87
CA LYS A 187 8.75 5.41 11.39
C LYS A 187 9.29 4.04 11.81
N GLU A 188 8.64 3.44 12.78
CA GLU A 188 8.87 2.04 13.22
C GLU A 188 8.94 1.04 12.05
N ARG A 189 8.19 1.32 10.98
CA ARG A 189 8.17 0.49 9.76
C ARG A 189 9.54 0.39 9.09
N LEU A 190 10.40 1.42 9.16
CA LEU A 190 11.74 1.39 8.57
C LEU A 190 12.65 0.40 9.31
N TYR A 191 12.59 0.33 10.64
CA TYR A 191 13.34 -0.68 11.41
C TYR A 191 12.95 -2.09 10.99
N SER A 192 11.64 -2.33 10.93
CA SER A 192 11.09 -3.63 10.56
C SER A 192 11.41 -4.00 9.10
N ALA A 193 11.44 -3.02 8.20
CA ALA A 193 11.87 -3.18 6.82
C ALA A 193 13.33 -3.69 6.74
N VAL A 194 14.21 -3.04 7.49
CA VAL A 194 15.64 -3.37 7.51
C VAL A 194 15.91 -4.73 8.13
N ASP A 195 15.28 -5.03 9.26
CA ASP A 195 15.49 -6.29 10.00
C ASP A 195 14.97 -7.51 9.26
N SER A 196 13.87 -7.36 8.51
CA SER A 196 13.34 -8.42 7.63
C SER A 196 14.10 -8.54 6.30
N GLY A 197 15.12 -7.71 6.07
CA GLY A 197 15.83 -7.65 4.80
C GLY A 197 14.93 -7.23 3.63
N PHE A 198 13.89 -6.43 3.92
CA PHE A 198 12.84 -6.00 2.98
C PHE A 198 12.04 -7.14 2.36
N LYS A 199 12.14 -8.37 2.90
CA LYS A 199 11.42 -9.54 2.36
C LYS A 199 9.96 -9.58 2.78
N ASP A 200 9.57 -8.82 3.81
CA ASP A 200 8.25 -8.94 4.42
C ASP A 200 7.71 -7.59 4.88
N LEU A 201 7.49 -6.68 3.93
CA LEU A 201 6.90 -5.36 4.20
C LEU A 201 5.37 -5.35 4.21
N SER A 202 4.78 -6.55 4.24
CA SER A 202 3.41 -6.80 4.69
C SER A 202 3.13 -6.30 6.11
N LEU A 203 4.10 -5.68 6.79
CA LEU A 203 3.94 -4.91 8.03
C LEU A 203 2.91 -3.79 8.00
N SER A 204 2.35 -3.37 6.85
CA SER A 204 1.07 -2.64 6.90
C SER A 204 -0.03 -3.59 7.37
N ALA A 205 -0.25 -4.72 6.69
CA ALA A 205 -1.20 -5.74 7.13
C ALA A 205 -0.85 -6.28 8.54
N LYS A 206 0.38 -6.75 8.79
CA LYS A 206 0.79 -7.30 10.08
C LYS A 206 0.77 -6.28 11.24
N LYS A 207 0.83 -4.96 11.01
CA LYS A 207 0.67 -3.96 12.10
C LYS A 207 -0.79 -3.67 12.44
N TYR A 208 -1.69 -3.74 11.47
CA TYR A 208 -3.13 -3.67 11.73
C TYR A 208 -3.68 -4.96 12.32
N LEU A 209 -3.03 -6.09 12.03
CA LEU A 209 -3.37 -7.35 12.65
C LEU A 209 -2.67 -7.52 14.03
N LYS A 210 -1.39 -7.17 14.25
CA LYS A 210 -0.72 -7.47 15.54
C LYS A 210 -1.32 -6.83 16.79
N ARG A 211 -1.99 -5.67 16.69
CA ARG A 211 -2.55 -5.02 17.89
C ARG A 211 -4.00 -5.42 18.19
N ASP A 212 -4.77 -5.78 17.16
CA ASP A 212 -6.20 -6.12 17.28
C ASP A 212 -6.51 -7.60 16.94
N LEU A 213 -5.53 -8.37 16.47
CA LEU A 213 -5.67 -9.76 16.02
C LEU A 213 -4.63 -10.73 16.63
N GLU A 214 -3.83 -10.31 17.61
CA GLU A 214 -3.34 -11.25 18.62
C GLU A 214 -4.59 -11.74 19.41
N GLY A 215 -5.21 -12.84 18.94
CA GLY A 215 -6.45 -13.38 19.49
C GLY A 215 -7.57 -13.72 18.49
N ILE A 216 -7.35 -13.67 17.17
CA ILE A 216 -8.38 -14.08 16.17
C ILE A 216 -8.83 -15.53 16.37
N GLU A 217 -7.95 -16.37 16.90
CA GLU A 217 -8.27 -17.74 17.31
C GLU A 217 -9.45 -17.82 18.30
N HIS A 218 -9.78 -16.71 18.97
CA HIS A 218 -10.91 -16.57 19.88
C HIS A 218 -12.12 -15.85 19.27
N PHE A 219 -12.06 -15.48 17.99
CA PHE A 219 -13.21 -14.90 17.31
C PHE A 219 -14.23 -15.98 16.97
N ASP A 220 -15.49 -15.58 16.76
CA ASP A 220 -16.51 -16.46 16.24
C ASP A 220 -16.02 -17.18 14.97
N GLN A 221 -16.31 -18.49 14.87
CA GLN A 221 -15.80 -19.33 13.80
C GLN A 221 -16.21 -18.81 12.41
N GLU A 222 -17.41 -18.26 12.26
CA GLU A 222 -17.86 -17.74 10.97
C GLU A 222 -17.09 -16.47 10.58
N ILE A 223 -16.68 -15.66 11.56
CA ILE A 223 -15.79 -14.52 11.32
C ILE A 223 -14.43 -15.03 10.86
N GLN A 224 -13.86 -16.03 11.54
CA GLN A 224 -12.59 -16.63 11.16
C GLN A 224 -12.63 -17.17 9.72
N ASP A 225 -13.71 -17.85 9.35
CA ASP A 225 -13.81 -18.52 8.05
C ASP A 225 -14.11 -17.54 6.90
N ARG A 226 -14.86 -16.46 7.16
CA ARG A 226 -15.40 -15.59 6.09
C ARG A 226 -14.73 -14.22 6.01
N CYS A 227 -14.28 -13.68 7.13
CA CYS A 227 -13.72 -12.32 7.19
C CYS A 227 -12.20 -12.32 7.09
N ILE A 228 -11.52 -13.31 7.67
CA ILE A 228 -10.06 -13.30 7.83
C ILE A 228 -9.29 -13.71 6.56
N PRO A 229 -9.68 -14.74 5.79
CA PRO A 229 -8.92 -15.17 4.61
C PRO A 229 -8.65 -14.06 3.56
N PRO A 230 -9.62 -13.20 3.17
CA PRO A 230 -9.34 -12.13 2.22
C PRO A 230 -8.38 -11.07 2.78
N LEU A 231 -8.38 -10.85 4.09
CA LEU A 231 -7.47 -9.91 4.76
C LEU A 231 -6.05 -10.47 4.89
N LEU A 232 -5.91 -11.78 5.06
CA LEU A 232 -4.61 -12.46 5.02
C LEU A 232 -4.02 -12.48 3.61
N ALA A 233 -4.87 -12.60 2.59
CA ALA A 233 -4.44 -12.57 1.19
C ALA A 233 -3.89 -11.19 0.79
N ASP A 234 -4.60 -10.11 1.12
CA ASP A 234 -4.10 -8.73 0.92
C ASP A 234 -4.87 -7.73 1.82
N GLY A 235 -4.37 -7.50 3.02
CA GLY A 235 -4.91 -6.54 3.98
C GLY A 235 -4.59 -5.08 3.67
N SER A 236 -3.91 -4.79 2.55
CA SER A 236 -3.69 -3.41 2.09
C SER A 236 -4.76 -2.95 1.09
N ASN A 237 -5.51 -3.88 0.51
CA ASN A 237 -6.56 -3.61 -0.45
C ASN A 237 -7.89 -3.25 0.26
N PRO A 238 -8.41 -2.01 0.11
CA PRO A 238 -9.65 -1.59 0.74
C PRO A 238 -10.87 -2.46 0.37
N LYS A 239 -10.86 -3.08 -0.81
CA LYS A 239 -11.94 -3.98 -1.25
C LYS A 239 -12.03 -5.26 -0.42
N ASN A 240 -10.89 -5.75 0.08
CA ASN A 240 -10.89 -6.92 0.96
C ASN A 240 -11.50 -6.58 2.33
N TRP A 241 -11.27 -5.35 2.81
CA TRP A 241 -11.92 -4.83 4.01
C TRP A 241 -13.41 -4.60 3.82
N ASP A 242 -13.85 -4.02 2.71
CA ASP A 242 -15.27 -3.87 2.36
C ASP A 242 -15.99 -5.24 2.38
N ASN A 243 -15.38 -6.25 1.76
CA ASN A 243 -15.91 -7.62 1.77
C ASN A 243 -15.97 -8.22 3.17
N ALA A 244 -14.92 -8.05 3.99
CA ALA A 244 -14.89 -8.58 5.35
C ALA A 244 -15.93 -7.90 6.26
N ILE A 245 -16.11 -6.58 6.15
CA ILE A 245 -17.14 -5.82 6.87
C ILE A 245 -18.54 -6.30 6.46
N ARG A 246 -18.80 -6.47 5.16
CA ARG A 246 -20.07 -7.03 4.69
C ARG A 246 -20.33 -8.42 5.27
N ALA A 247 -19.32 -9.30 5.23
CA ALA A 247 -19.43 -10.64 5.77
C ALA A 247 -19.74 -10.61 7.28
N ALA A 248 -19.03 -9.80 8.06
CA ALA A 248 -19.29 -9.63 9.49
C ALA A 248 -20.72 -9.13 9.78
N GLY A 249 -21.21 -8.15 9.02
CA GLY A 249 -22.59 -7.67 9.14
C GLY A 249 -23.64 -8.73 8.79
N VAL A 250 -23.37 -9.60 7.82
CA VAL A 250 -24.23 -10.73 7.47
C VAL A 250 -24.23 -11.79 8.59
N ILE A 251 -23.06 -12.15 9.12
CA ILE A 251 -22.93 -13.10 10.23
C ILE A 251 -23.75 -12.63 11.44
N LEU A 252 -23.64 -11.34 11.79
CA LEU A 252 -24.42 -10.77 12.89
C LEU A 252 -25.93 -10.87 12.66
N GLU A 253 -26.40 -10.58 11.44
CA GLU A 253 -27.81 -10.67 11.10
C GLU A 253 -28.33 -12.11 11.11
N GLU A 254 -27.55 -13.06 10.58
CA GLU A 254 -27.91 -14.48 10.60
C GLU A 254 -27.92 -15.02 12.02
N ARG A 255 -27.01 -14.57 12.90
CA ARG A 255 -27.05 -14.99 14.30
C ARG A 255 -28.22 -14.42 15.08
N LEU A 256 -28.58 -13.15 14.82
CA LEU A 256 -29.81 -12.54 15.33
C LEU A 256 -31.05 -13.33 14.87
N ARG A 257 -31.07 -13.74 13.61
CA ARG A 257 -32.16 -14.52 13.04
C ARG A 257 -32.29 -15.89 13.71
N ASP A 258 -31.18 -16.61 13.86
CA ASP A 258 -31.14 -17.94 14.49
C ASP A 258 -31.60 -17.89 15.95
N ILE A 259 -30.97 -17.04 16.76
CA ILE A 259 -31.32 -16.89 18.19
C ILE A 259 -32.74 -16.35 18.37
N GLY A 260 -33.19 -15.49 17.44
CA GLY A 260 -34.54 -14.99 17.41
C GLY A 260 -35.60 -16.00 16.95
N GLY A 261 -35.21 -17.17 16.42
CA GLY A 261 -36.13 -18.19 15.90
C GLY A 261 -36.87 -17.77 14.62
N PHE A 262 -36.31 -16.85 13.83
CA PHE A 262 -36.93 -16.37 12.59
C PHE A 262 -36.48 -17.21 11.40
N THR A 263 -37.39 -17.92 10.72
CA THR A 263 -37.06 -18.71 9.52
C THR A 263 -37.25 -17.94 8.21
N ASN A 264 -37.90 -16.78 8.25
CA ASN A 264 -38.15 -15.95 7.07
C ASN A 264 -36.92 -15.09 6.75
N THR A 265 -36.28 -15.35 5.61
CA THR A 265 -35.09 -14.64 5.12
C THR A 265 -35.39 -13.21 4.62
N ASN A 266 -36.67 -12.88 4.38
CA ASN A 266 -37.04 -11.54 3.90
C ASN A 266 -37.02 -10.48 5.02
N GLU A 267 -36.97 -10.90 6.28
CA GLU A 267 -36.85 -9.98 7.41
C GLU A 267 -35.39 -9.63 7.66
N THR A 268 -34.99 -8.42 7.30
CA THR A 268 -33.60 -7.98 7.37
C THR A 268 -33.47 -6.65 8.10
N GLY A 269 -32.26 -6.29 8.49
CA GLY A 269 -31.98 -4.95 8.98
C GLY A 269 -32.59 -4.63 10.35
N LYS A 270 -32.84 -3.33 10.59
CA LYS A 270 -33.42 -2.81 11.84
C LYS A 270 -34.80 -3.42 12.20
N PRO A 271 -35.72 -3.68 11.25
CA PRO A 271 -37.00 -4.33 11.56
C PRO A 271 -36.87 -5.71 12.22
N LEU A 272 -35.88 -6.52 11.81
CA LEU A 272 -35.61 -7.82 12.42
C LEU A 272 -35.21 -7.65 13.91
N VAL A 273 -34.26 -6.76 14.18
CA VAL A 273 -33.80 -6.47 15.55
C VAL A 273 -34.94 -6.01 16.44
N MET A 274 -35.78 -5.09 15.95
CA MET A 274 -36.94 -4.57 16.68
C MET A 274 -37.92 -5.68 17.06
N LYS A 275 -38.10 -6.69 16.20
CA LYS A 275 -38.96 -7.85 16.49
C LYS A 275 -38.35 -8.76 17.54
N ILE A 276 -37.06 -9.05 17.44
CA ILE A 276 -36.34 -9.94 18.38
C ILE A 276 -36.43 -9.41 19.82
N PHE A 277 -36.15 -8.12 20.01
CA PHE A 277 -36.03 -7.54 21.34
C PHE A 277 -37.29 -6.87 21.85
N ARG A 278 -38.45 -6.94 21.17
CA ARG A 278 -39.68 -6.23 21.58
C ARG A 278 -40.14 -6.61 23.00
N GLN A 279 -40.63 -5.63 23.79
CA GLN A 279 -40.85 -5.80 25.24
C GLN A 279 -41.79 -6.95 25.64
N LYS A 280 -42.87 -7.17 24.91
CA LYS A 280 -43.89 -8.16 25.28
C LYS A 280 -43.96 -9.35 24.33
N ASP A 281 -43.66 -9.11 23.06
CA ASP A 281 -43.81 -10.09 21.98
C ASP A 281 -42.48 -10.45 21.32
N GLY A 282 -41.36 -9.97 21.88
CA GLY A 282 -40.03 -10.25 21.37
C GLY A 282 -39.56 -11.63 21.79
N THR A 283 -38.87 -12.32 20.88
CA THR A 283 -38.43 -13.70 21.09
C THR A 283 -37.37 -13.81 22.20
N LEU A 284 -36.63 -12.73 22.47
CA LEU A 284 -35.68 -12.64 23.59
C LEU A 284 -36.17 -11.80 24.77
N ALA A 285 -37.43 -11.37 24.80
CA ALA A 285 -37.94 -10.48 25.85
C ALA A 285 -37.76 -11.07 27.26
N ASN A 286 -37.98 -12.38 27.41
CA ASN A 286 -37.87 -13.11 28.68
C ASN A 286 -36.42 -13.37 29.13
N LYS A 287 -35.42 -13.07 28.29
CA LYS A 287 -34.00 -13.21 28.64
C LYS A 287 -33.48 -12.06 29.49
N PHE A 288 -34.28 -11.00 29.65
CA PHE A 288 -33.91 -9.82 30.41
C PHE A 288 -34.80 -9.69 31.65
N ALA A 289 -34.17 -9.45 32.81
CA ALA A 289 -34.89 -9.13 34.04
C ALA A 289 -35.31 -7.65 34.11
N ASP A 290 -34.56 -6.76 33.44
CA ASP A 290 -34.83 -5.33 33.34
C ASP A 290 -35.19 -4.92 31.91
N ASP A 291 -36.36 -4.30 31.74
CA ASP A 291 -36.83 -3.78 30.47
C ASP A 291 -35.92 -2.73 29.85
N LYS A 292 -35.17 -1.97 30.67
CA LYS A 292 -34.21 -0.97 30.21
C LYS A 292 -32.96 -1.61 29.61
N GLU A 293 -32.53 -2.73 30.16
CA GLU A 293 -31.40 -3.48 29.62
C GLU A 293 -31.76 -4.07 28.25
N ARG A 294 -32.93 -4.72 28.15
CA ARG A 294 -33.49 -5.20 26.87
C ARG A 294 -33.56 -4.08 25.83
N GLU A 295 -34.07 -2.90 26.22
CA GLU A 295 -34.14 -1.75 25.33
C GLU A 295 -32.74 -1.27 24.88
N SER A 296 -31.76 -1.30 25.76
CA SER A 296 -30.37 -0.94 25.44
C SER A 296 -29.76 -1.91 24.42
N TYR A 297 -30.01 -3.22 24.57
CA TYR A 297 -29.64 -4.22 23.56
C TYR A 297 -30.33 -3.90 22.23
N MET A 298 -31.64 -3.70 22.22
CA MET A 298 -32.39 -3.38 21.00
C MET A 298 -31.78 -2.18 20.26
N HIS A 299 -31.49 -1.08 20.97
CA HIS A 299 -30.89 0.12 20.37
C HIS A 299 -29.47 -0.12 19.87
N LEU A 300 -28.66 -0.88 20.61
CA LEU A 300 -27.29 -1.23 20.23
C LEU A 300 -27.27 -2.00 18.90
N TYR A 301 -27.98 -3.13 18.82
CA TYR A 301 -28.02 -3.94 17.60
C TYR A 301 -28.69 -3.21 16.44
N ALA A 302 -29.77 -2.46 16.69
CA ALA A 302 -30.45 -1.67 15.65
C ALA A 302 -29.55 -0.56 15.10
N GLY A 303 -28.76 0.07 15.97
CA GLY A 303 -27.78 1.08 15.60
C GLY A 303 -26.67 0.50 14.74
N VAL A 304 -26.07 -0.63 15.15
CA VAL A 304 -24.98 -1.28 14.40
C VAL A 304 -25.45 -1.73 13.01
N VAL A 305 -26.61 -2.38 12.93
CA VAL A 305 -27.20 -2.81 11.67
C VAL A 305 -27.55 -1.61 10.78
N GLY A 306 -28.08 -0.54 11.36
CA GLY A 306 -28.46 0.66 10.63
C GLY A 306 -27.28 1.48 10.10
N VAL A 307 -26.21 1.61 10.89
CA VAL A 307 -25.06 2.49 10.60
C VAL A 307 -24.00 1.79 9.76
N PHE A 308 -23.75 0.50 9.99
CA PHE A 308 -22.67 -0.21 9.31
C PHE A 308 -23.22 -1.14 8.23
N ARG A 309 -24.01 -2.15 8.61
CA ARG A 309 -24.47 -3.18 7.66
C ARG A 309 -25.27 -2.61 6.49
N ASN A 310 -26.24 -1.73 6.76
CA ASN A 310 -27.12 -1.20 5.72
C ASN A 310 -26.34 -0.38 4.67
N PRO A 311 -25.46 0.58 5.04
CA PRO A 311 -24.59 1.23 4.07
C PRO A 311 -23.70 0.25 3.30
N SER A 312 -23.03 -0.70 3.96
CA SER A 312 -22.19 -1.69 3.30
C SER A 312 -22.96 -2.56 2.32
N ALA A 313 -24.23 -2.87 2.60
CA ALA A 313 -25.08 -3.68 1.72
C ALA A 313 -25.58 -2.92 0.48
N HIS A 314 -25.61 -1.59 0.53
CA HIS A 314 -26.14 -0.75 -0.55
C HIS A 314 -25.06 0.03 -1.32
N ARG A 315 -23.83 0.10 -0.80
CA ARG A 315 -22.75 0.91 -1.34
C ARG A 315 -21.41 0.19 -1.18
N PHE A 316 -20.50 0.47 -2.11
CA PHE A 316 -19.08 0.21 -1.88
C PHE A 316 -18.56 1.24 -0.90
N ILE A 317 -17.97 0.75 0.19
CA ILE A 317 -17.29 1.55 1.19
C ILE A 317 -15.87 1.01 1.13
N ASP A 318 -14.88 1.85 0.85
CA ASP A 318 -13.47 1.46 0.84
C ASP A 318 -12.86 1.84 2.20
N PRO A 319 -13.16 1.10 3.29
CA PRO A 319 -12.75 1.47 4.64
C PRO A 319 -11.23 1.38 4.79
N THR A 320 -10.70 2.15 5.75
CA THR A 320 -9.31 1.93 6.14
C THR A 320 -9.18 0.63 6.96
N PRO A 321 -7.99 0.01 7.00
CA PRO A 321 -7.75 -1.17 7.84
C PRO A 321 -8.13 -0.99 9.31
N GLU A 322 -7.92 0.21 9.86
CA GLU A 322 -8.25 0.55 11.24
C GLU A 322 -9.76 0.53 11.48
N GLU A 323 -10.54 1.12 10.56
CA GLU A 323 -12.00 1.13 10.64
C GLU A 323 -12.58 -0.28 10.47
N GLY A 324 -12.05 -1.04 9.51
CA GLY A 324 -12.49 -2.41 9.25
C GLY A 324 -12.16 -3.38 10.38
N GLY A 325 -10.95 -3.30 10.94
CA GLY A 325 -10.52 -4.13 12.06
C GLY A 325 -11.36 -3.86 13.31
N ALA A 326 -11.56 -2.59 13.66
CA ALA A 326 -12.39 -2.20 14.79
C ALA A 326 -13.84 -2.68 14.65
N TYR A 327 -14.40 -2.60 13.43
CA TYR A 327 -15.75 -3.11 13.17
C TYR A 327 -15.85 -4.62 13.35
N ILE A 328 -14.91 -5.40 12.80
CA ILE A 328 -14.92 -6.87 12.90
C ILE A 328 -14.81 -7.30 14.37
N ALA A 329 -13.88 -6.71 15.13
CA ALA A 329 -13.73 -7.00 16.56
C ALA A 329 -14.99 -6.61 17.36
N PHE A 330 -15.63 -5.50 17.00
CA PHE A 330 -16.88 -5.10 17.62
C PHE A 330 -18.03 -6.06 17.31
N VAL A 331 -18.15 -6.54 16.07
CA VAL A 331 -19.12 -7.57 15.70
C VAL A 331 -18.88 -8.86 16.48
N ASP A 332 -17.63 -9.31 16.63
CA ASP A 332 -17.30 -10.49 17.45
C ASP A 332 -17.80 -10.34 18.91
N LEU A 333 -17.56 -9.17 19.52
CA LEU A 333 -18.07 -8.88 20.86
C LEU A 333 -19.59 -8.95 20.92
N LEU A 334 -20.29 -8.42 19.90
CA LEU A 334 -21.74 -8.49 19.82
C LEU A 334 -22.23 -9.93 19.67
N LEU A 335 -21.59 -10.75 18.83
CA LEU A 335 -21.92 -12.17 18.70
C LEU A 335 -21.81 -12.89 20.05
N LYS A 336 -20.73 -12.65 20.81
CA LYS A 336 -20.55 -13.21 22.17
C LYS A 336 -21.64 -12.76 23.13
N LYS A 337 -22.04 -11.49 23.09
CA LYS A 337 -23.16 -10.97 23.91
C LYS A 337 -24.49 -11.57 23.50
N LEU A 338 -24.69 -11.82 22.22
CA LEU A 338 -25.91 -12.41 21.70
C LEU A 338 -26.02 -13.91 22.05
N GLU A 339 -24.95 -14.68 21.91
CA GLU A 339 -24.91 -16.09 22.31
C GLU A 339 -25.19 -16.28 23.80
N ALA A 340 -24.78 -15.34 24.65
CA ALA A 340 -25.09 -15.37 26.07
C ALA A 340 -26.61 -15.23 26.38
N LEU A 341 -27.42 -14.81 25.40
CA LEU A 341 -28.89 -14.73 25.51
C LEU A 341 -29.60 -15.99 25.01
N ARG A 342 -28.88 -16.94 24.43
CA ARG A 342 -29.44 -18.23 24.02
C ARG A 342 -29.98 -19.00 25.21
#